data_AF-A0A2K6C149-F1
#
_entry.id   AF-A0A2K6C149-F1
#
_cell.length_a   1.000
_cell.length_b   1.000
_cell.length_c   1.000
_cell.angle_alpha   90.00
_cell.angle_beta   90.00
_cell.angle_gamma   90.00
#
_symmetry.space_group_name_H-M   'P 1'
#
loop_
_entity.id
_entity.type
_entity.pdbx_description
1 polymer ?
#
loop_
_entity_poly.entity_id
_entity_poly.type
_entity_poly.pdbx_seq_one_letter_code
_entity_poly.pdbx_strand_id
1 'polypeptide(L)'
;MSDFSEELKGPVTDDEVETSVLTGAGMHFPWLQTYVETVAIGGKRKKDFAQTTSACLSFVQEALLKHQWQQAAEYMYSYFQTLEDSDSYKRQAAPEIIWKLGSEILFYHPKSNVETFSTFADRMKNIGVMNYLKISLQHALYLLHHGMLNDAKRNLSEAETWRHGENTSSRGILINLIQAYKGLLQYYTWSKKKMELSKLDKDDYAYNAVAQDVFNHSWKTSANISALIKIPGVWDPFVKSYVEMLEFYGDRDGAQEVLTNYAYDEKFPSNPNAHIYLYNFLKRQKAPRSKMISVLKMGSSSCRKARAPTDSTLW
;
A
#
# COMPACT_ATOMS: atom_id res chain seq x y z
N MET A 1 30.97 -49.60 34.84
CA MET A 1 30.46 -48.66 35.86
C MET A 1 31.04 -47.30 35.50
N SER A 2 30.17 -46.32 35.29
CA SER A 2 30.52 -44.98 34.81
C SER A 2 30.93 -44.09 35.97
N ASP A 3 32.02 -43.37 35.75
CA ASP A 3 32.58 -42.22 36.49
C ASP A 3 31.57 -41.06 36.58
N PHE A 4 31.41 -40.38 37.73
CA PHE A 4 32.15 -39.17 38.19
C PHE A 4 32.04 -38.02 37.16
N SER A 5 31.62 -36.77 37.45
CA SER A 5 31.36 -36.03 38.69
C SER A 5 30.70 -34.66 38.33
N GLU A 6 30.03 -34.05 39.32
CA GLU A 6 29.90 -32.58 39.57
C GLU A 6 29.15 -31.71 38.51
N GLU A 7 28.35 -30.68 38.82
CA GLU A 7 28.10 -29.86 40.02
C GLU A 7 26.82 -28.99 39.83
N LEU A 8 26.24 -28.56 40.97
CA LEU A 8 25.41 -27.37 41.26
C LEU A 8 23.98 -27.11 40.71
N LYS A 9 23.01 -27.19 41.66
CA LYS A 9 21.95 -26.22 42.08
C LYS A 9 21.33 -25.28 41.02
N GLY A 10 20.02 -25.37 40.74
CA GLY A 10 18.94 -24.69 41.50
C GLY A 10 17.81 -24.18 40.56
N PRO A 11 16.61 -23.80 41.05
CA PRO A 11 15.33 -24.09 40.36
C PRO A 11 14.53 -22.88 39.80
N VAL A 12 13.63 -23.19 38.85
CA VAL A 12 12.37 -22.50 38.40
C VAL A 12 12.48 -21.10 37.76
N THR A 13 11.86 -20.94 36.57
CA THR A 13 10.83 -19.90 36.27
C THR A 13 10.10 -20.17 34.94
N ASP A 14 8.84 -19.74 34.95
CA ASP A 14 7.79 -19.84 33.94
C ASP A 14 8.15 -19.31 32.54
N ASP A 15 7.53 -19.96 31.54
CA ASP A 15 7.58 -19.58 30.13
C ASP A 15 6.90 -18.22 29.87
N GLU A 16 7.71 -17.20 29.56
CA GLU A 16 7.26 -15.94 28.97
C GLU A 16 6.89 -16.15 27.50
N VAL A 17 5.58 -16.06 27.20
CA VAL A 17 5.08 -15.81 25.85
C VAL A 17 5.27 -14.32 25.54
N GLU A 18 6.19 -14.01 24.64
CA GLU A 18 6.39 -12.65 24.10
C GLU A 18 5.11 -12.15 23.41
N THR A 19 4.27 -11.41 24.15
CA THR A 19 3.28 -10.51 23.56
C THR A 19 4.00 -9.38 22.83
N SER A 20 4.05 -9.47 21.51
CA SER A 20 4.50 -8.37 20.66
C SER A 20 3.56 -7.18 20.80
N VAL A 21 4.08 -6.10 21.37
CA VAL A 21 3.40 -4.82 21.52
C VAL A 21 3.10 -4.27 20.13
N LEU A 22 1.82 -4.28 19.75
CA LEU A 22 1.29 -3.56 18.60
C LEU A 22 1.50 -2.06 18.82
N THR A 23 2.61 -1.52 18.31
CA THR A 23 2.81 -0.08 18.23
C THR A 23 1.82 0.49 17.21
N GLY A 24 0.82 1.21 17.72
CA GLY A 24 -0.24 1.86 16.96
C GLY A 24 0.30 2.95 16.03
N ALA A 25 0.67 2.57 14.82
CA ALA A 25 0.66 3.46 13.67
C ALA A 25 -0.64 3.19 12.91
N GLY A 26 -1.75 3.67 13.44
CA GLY A 26 -3.01 3.73 12.69
C GLY A 26 -2.83 4.57 11.43
N MET A 27 -3.59 4.27 10.38
CA MET A 27 -3.53 5.03 9.13
C MET A 27 -3.98 6.48 9.38
N HIS A 28 -3.07 7.45 9.28
CA HIS A 28 -3.39 8.87 9.45
C HIS A 28 -4.05 9.41 8.19
N PHE A 29 -5.30 9.86 8.30
CA PHE A 29 -6.14 10.26 7.17
C PHE A 29 -6.62 11.71 7.29
N PRO A 30 -5.89 12.68 6.71
CA PRO A 30 -6.23 14.11 6.76
C PRO A 30 -7.61 14.43 6.17
N TRP A 31 -8.10 13.61 5.25
CA TRP A 31 -9.41 13.81 4.61
C TRP A 31 -10.58 13.69 5.59
N LEU A 32 -10.46 12.91 6.66
CA LEU A 32 -11.53 12.73 7.64
C LEU A 32 -11.93 14.08 8.28
N GLN A 33 -10.94 14.95 8.50
CA GLN A 33 -11.12 16.29 9.05
C GLN A 33 -11.78 17.25 8.03
N THR A 34 -11.37 17.20 6.76
CA THR A 34 -11.95 18.01 5.67
C THR A 34 -13.44 17.72 5.46
N TYR A 35 -13.86 16.45 5.59
CA TYR A 35 -15.28 16.08 5.45
C TYR A 35 -16.13 16.56 6.63
N VAL A 36 -15.59 16.58 7.86
CA VAL A 36 -16.30 17.11 9.04
C VAL A 36 -16.59 18.61 8.88
N GLU A 37 -15.63 19.38 8.35
CA GLU A 37 -15.79 20.82 8.13
C GLU A 37 -16.78 21.16 7.02
N THR A 38 -16.85 20.33 5.97
CA THR A 38 -17.74 20.57 4.82
C THR A 38 -19.23 20.37 5.16
N VAL A 39 -19.53 19.51 6.15
CA VAL A 39 -20.92 19.22 6.58
C VAL A 39 -21.52 20.37 7.41
N ALA A 40 -20.70 21.25 7.99
CA ALA A 40 -21.15 22.32 8.88
C ALA A 40 -21.81 23.53 8.16
N ILE A 41 -21.71 23.63 6.82
CA ILE A 41 -22.17 24.80 6.07
C ILE A 41 -23.26 24.41 5.06
N GLY A 42 -24.50 24.26 5.54
CA GLY A 42 -25.61 23.84 4.67
C GLY A 42 -27.01 24.05 5.25
N GLY A 43 -27.35 25.27 5.64
CA GLY A 43 -28.70 25.61 6.12
C GLY A 43 -29.71 25.81 4.98
N LYS A 44 -30.67 24.89 4.82
CA LYS A 44 -32.08 25.17 4.46
C LYS A 44 -32.92 23.87 4.56
N ARG A 45 -34.11 24.00 5.15
CA ARG A 45 -35.05 22.91 5.51
C ARG A 45 -35.36 21.99 4.31
N LYS A 46 -34.78 20.78 4.30
CA LYS A 46 -35.24 19.61 3.53
C LYS A 46 -35.60 18.50 4.52
N LYS A 47 -36.81 17.94 4.33
CA LYS A 47 -37.55 16.89 5.07
C LYS A 47 -36.70 16.01 6.00
N ASP A 48 -37.21 15.79 7.22
CA ASP A 48 -36.67 15.09 8.39
C ASP A 48 -35.68 13.93 8.14
N PHE A 49 -35.82 13.17 7.06
CA PHE A 49 -34.88 12.12 6.64
C PHE A 49 -33.46 12.66 6.32
N ALA A 50 -33.36 13.81 5.65
CA ALA A 50 -32.09 14.42 5.27
C ALA A 50 -31.30 14.94 6.49
N GLN A 51 -32.00 15.47 7.50
CA GLN A 51 -31.40 15.85 8.78
C GLN A 51 -30.95 14.63 9.58
N THR A 52 -31.79 13.59 9.63
CA THR A 52 -31.47 12.33 10.33
C THR A 52 -30.23 11.66 9.73
N THR A 53 -30.15 11.60 8.39
CA THR A 53 -28.99 11.09 7.66
C THR A 53 -27.70 11.85 7.96
N SER A 54 -27.77 13.19 7.97
CA SER A 54 -26.61 14.04 8.25
C SER A 54 -26.14 13.90 9.70
N ALA A 55 -27.09 13.74 10.64
CA ALA A 55 -26.78 13.45 12.03
C ALA A 55 -26.13 12.07 12.18
N CYS A 56 -26.64 11.03 11.52
CA CYS A 56 -26.02 9.69 11.52
C CYS A 56 -24.57 9.73 11.03
N LEU A 57 -24.27 10.44 9.93
CA LEU A 57 -22.89 10.58 9.46
C LEU A 57 -21.99 11.26 10.49
N SER A 58 -22.49 12.31 11.15
CA SER A 58 -21.76 13.02 12.20
C SER A 58 -21.46 12.10 13.38
N PHE A 59 -22.43 11.26 13.80
CA PHE A 59 -22.23 10.28 14.86
C PHE A 59 -21.23 9.17 14.48
N VAL A 60 -21.25 8.69 13.23
CA VAL A 60 -20.23 7.74 12.74
C VAL A 60 -18.83 8.38 12.85
N GLN A 61 -18.67 9.61 12.36
CA GLN A 61 -17.40 10.33 12.38
C GLN A 61 -16.89 10.57 13.80
N GLU A 62 -17.77 11.00 14.72
CA GLU A 62 -17.42 11.21 16.12
C GLU A 62 -17.01 9.90 16.80
N ALA A 63 -17.75 8.81 16.56
CA ALA A 63 -17.41 7.50 17.09
C ALA A 63 -16.06 7.00 16.56
N LEU A 64 -15.75 7.23 15.29
CA LEU A 64 -14.44 6.91 14.71
C LEU A 64 -13.30 7.69 15.36
N LEU A 65 -13.47 9.01 15.58
CA LEU A 65 -12.49 9.85 16.26
C LEU A 65 -12.25 9.43 17.71
N LYS A 66 -13.26 8.84 18.37
CA LYS A 66 -13.17 8.29 19.73
C LYS A 66 -12.75 6.82 19.77
N HIS A 67 -12.43 6.20 18.63
CA HIS A 67 -12.12 4.77 18.50
C HIS A 67 -13.23 3.84 19.00
N GLN A 68 -14.49 4.29 18.94
CA GLN A 68 -15.67 3.54 19.35
C GLN A 68 -16.22 2.72 18.17
N TRP A 69 -15.46 1.74 17.71
CA TRP A 69 -15.73 1.00 16.46
C TRP A 69 -17.09 0.28 16.44
N GLN A 70 -17.51 -0.26 17.59
CA GLN A 70 -18.81 -0.94 17.73
C GLN A 70 -19.98 0.04 17.54
N GLN A 71 -19.93 1.20 18.19
CA GLN A 71 -20.94 2.26 18.01
C GLN A 71 -20.89 2.85 16.60
N ALA A 72 -19.70 3.04 16.03
CA ALA A 72 -19.57 3.48 14.64
C ALA A 72 -20.25 2.50 13.68
N ALA A 73 -20.12 1.19 13.89
CA ALA A 73 -20.83 0.18 13.09
C ALA A 73 -22.35 0.25 13.23
N GLU A 74 -22.86 0.49 14.44
CA GLU A 74 -24.30 0.64 14.70
C GLU A 74 -24.87 1.88 13.99
N TYR A 75 -24.20 3.03 14.08
CA TYR A 75 -24.60 4.24 13.35
C TYR A 75 -24.48 4.08 11.83
N MET A 76 -23.47 3.34 11.38
CA MET A 76 -23.26 3.04 9.96
C MET A 76 -24.43 2.24 9.38
N TYR A 77 -25.01 1.32 10.14
CA TYR A 77 -26.19 0.54 9.74
C TYR A 77 -27.34 1.45 9.30
N SER A 78 -27.64 2.50 10.08
CA SER A 78 -28.66 3.49 9.74
C SER A 78 -28.26 4.37 8.55
N TYR A 79 -26.97 4.66 8.37
CA TYR A 79 -26.49 5.46 7.24
C TYR A 79 -26.61 4.74 5.89
N PHE A 80 -26.61 3.40 5.84
CA PHE A 80 -26.82 2.66 4.58
C PHE A 80 -28.16 2.96 3.91
N GLN A 81 -29.19 3.38 4.66
CA GLN A 81 -30.50 3.77 4.10
C GLN A 81 -30.39 4.92 3.08
N THR A 82 -29.29 5.68 3.11
CA THR A 82 -29.01 6.72 2.10
C THR A 82 -28.79 6.18 0.70
N LEU A 83 -28.44 4.90 0.54
CA LEU A 83 -28.34 4.25 -0.76
C LEU A 83 -29.71 4.07 -1.43
N GLU A 84 -30.78 4.09 -0.66
CA GLU A 84 -32.17 3.98 -1.12
C GLU A 84 -32.80 5.35 -1.44
N ASP A 85 -32.15 6.45 -1.04
CA ASP A 85 -32.64 7.82 -1.28
C ASP A 85 -32.59 8.17 -2.78
N SER A 86 -33.63 8.87 -3.25
CA SER A 86 -33.85 9.22 -4.66
C SER A 86 -33.19 10.55 -5.06
N ASP A 87 -32.59 11.29 -4.12
CA ASP A 87 -31.86 12.53 -4.41
C ASP A 87 -30.51 12.23 -5.11
N SER A 88 -30.38 12.67 -6.37
CA SER A 88 -29.31 12.28 -7.28
C SER A 88 -27.91 12.69 -6.81
N TYR A 89 -27.78 13.80 -6.09
CA TYR A 89 -26.48 14.27 -5.58
C TYR A 89 -25.98 13.43 -4.41
N LYS A 90 -26.86 13.08 -3.47
CA LYS A 90 -26.50 12.25 -2.31
C LYS A 90 -26.17 10.81 -2.72
N ARG A 91 -26.87 10.29 -3.73
CA ARG A 91 -26.62 8.96 -4.28
C ARG A 91 -25.23 8.81 -4.92
N GLN A 92 -24.65 9.89 -5.44
CA GLN A 92 -23.30 9.85 -6.02
C GLN A 92 -22.20 9.79 -4.95
N ALA A 93 -22.35 10.55 -3.86
CA ALA A 93 -21.34 10.62 -2.79
C ALA A 93 -21.46 9.48 -1.76
N ALA A 94 -22.68 8.98 -1.50
CA ALA A 94 -22.93 7.99 -0.46
C ALA A 94 -22.11 6.68 -0.63
N PRO A 95 -21.97 6.06 -1.81
CA PRO A 95 -21.14 4.87 -1.97
C PRO A 95 -19.67 5.09 -1.59
N GLU A 96 -19.11 6.27 -1.88
CA GLU A 96 -17.73 6.58 -1.52
C GLU A 96 -17.57 6.76 -0.01
N ILE A 97 -18.48 7.50 0.63
CA ILE A 97 -18.50 7.68 2.09
C ILE A 97 -18.67 6.33 2.79
N ILE A 98 -19.62 5.54 2.33
CA ILE A 98 -19.94 4.25 2.91
C ILE A 98 -18.74 3.31 2.84
N TRP A 99 -18.10 3.22 1.67
CA TRP A 99 -16.93 2.39 1.49
C TRP A 99 -15.77 2.86 2.40
N LYS A 100 -15.45 4.15 2.42
CA LYS A 100 -14.34 4.69 3.22
C LYS A 100 -14.53 4.43 4.71
N LEU A 101 -15.68 4.83 5.27
CA LEU A 101 -15.95 4.69 6.69
C LEU A 101 -16.20 3.23 7.07
N GLY A 102 -16.93 2.47 6.23
CA GLY A 102 -17.22 1.07 6.47
C GLY A 102 -15.96 0.19 6.46
N SER A 103 -15.02 0.44 5.53
CA SER A 103 -13.73 -0.25 5.54
C SER A 103 -12.93 0.05 6.81
N GLU A 104 -12.92 1.30 7.27
CA GLU A 104 -12.21 1.69 8.50
C GLU A 104 -12.82 1.01 9.73
N ILE A 105 -14.16 1.05 9.86
CA ILE A 105 -14.88 0.36 10.93
C ILE A 105 -14.52 -1.12 10.91
N LEU A 106 -14.66 -1.79 9.77
CA LEU A 106 -14.38 -3.21 9.65
C LEU A 106 -12.91 -3.58 9.86
N PHE A 107 -11.98 -2.65 9.66
CA PHE A 107 -10.56 -2.90 9.93
C PHE A 107 -10.30 -3.08 11.43
N TYR A 108 -10.93 -2.25 12.28
CA TYR A 108 -10.67 -2.25 13.73
C TYR A 108 -11.75 -2.94 14.56
N HIS A 109 -12.89 -3.28 13.97
CA HIS A 109 -13.99 -3.87 14.71
C HIS A 109 -13.62 -5.28 15.20
N PRO A 110 -13.78 -5.58 16.51
CA PRO A 110 -13.25 -6.82 17.12
C PRO A 110 -13.89 -8.11 16.60
N LYS A 111 -15.12 -8.00 16.05
CA LYS A 111 -15.83 -9.14 15.43
C LYS A 111 -15.62 -9.24 13.91
N SER A 112 -14.89 -8.31 13.31
CA SER A 112 -14.62 -8.33 11.88
C SER A 112 -13.54 -9.36 11.56
N ASN A 113 -13.64 -9.98 10.40
CA ASN A 113 -12.67 -10.93 9.89
C ASN A 113 -12.46 -10.72 8.38
N VAL A 114 -11.51 -11.46 7.81
CA VAL A 114 -11.15 -11.32 6.39
C VAL A 114 -12.35 -11.55 5.47
N GLU A 115 -13.20 -12.53 5.76
CA GLU A 115 -14.38 -12.85 4.96
C GLU A 115 -15.44 -11.73 4.99
N THR A 116 -15.69 -11.18 6.17
CA THR A 116 -16.64 -10.07 6.38
C THR A 116 -16.18 -8.83 5.62
N PHE A 117 -14.90 -8.47 5.74
CA PHE A 117 -14.33 -7.35 5.00
C PHE A 117 -14.39 -7.58 3.48
N SER A 118 -14.02 -8.79 3.02
CA SER A 118 -14.02 -9.14 1.60
C SER A 118 -15.43 -9.02 1.01
N THR A 119 -16.42 -9.56 1.73
CA THR A 119 -17.83 -9.47 1.33
C THR A 119 -18.31 -8.03 1.25
N PHE A 120 -17.93 -7.19 2.22
CA PHE A 120 -18.23 -5.76 2.18
C PHE A 120 -17.57 -5.07 0.99
N ALA A 121 -16.28 -5.29 0.76
CA ALA A 121 -15.53 -4.71 -0.35
C ALA A 121 -16.14 -5.10 -1.69
N ASP A 122 -16.50 -6.36 -1.89
CA ASP A 122 -17.10 -6.84 -3.14
C ASP A 122 -18.49 -6.25 -3.39
N ARG A 123 -19.32 -6.09 -2.34
CA ARG A 123 -20.58 -5.34 -2.45
C ARG A 123 -20.33 -3.88 -2.85
N MET A 124 -19.36 -3.23 -2.23
CA MET A 124 -19.04 -1.83 -2.53
C MET A 124 -18.47 -1.63 -3.93
N LYS A 125 -17.66 -2.56 -4.45
CA LYS A 125 -17.18 -2.55 -5.85
C LYS A 125 -18.33 -2.53 -6.85
N ASN A 126 -19.39 -3.29 -6.57
CA ASN A 126 -20.56 -3.41 -7.44
C ASN A 126 -21.50 -2.20 -7.33
N ILE A 127 -21.69 -1.66 -6.12
CA ILE A 127 -22.54 -0.47 -5.89
C ILE A 127 -21.85 0.79 -6.43
N GLY A 128 -20.56 0.95 -6.15
CA GLY A 128 -19.74 2.07 -6.56
C GLY A 128 -18.87 1.73 -7.77
N VAL A 129 -19.48 1.39 -8.92
CA VAL A 129 -18.74 1.01 -10.16
C VAL A 129 -17.62 1.99 -10.52
N MET A 130 -17.83 3.29 -10.27
CA MET A 130 -16.84 4.35 -10.51
C MET A 130 -15.63 4.29 -9.56
N ASN A 131 -15.79 3.68 -8.39
CA ASN A 131 -14.76 3.52 -7.36
C ASN A 131 -14.12 2.12 -7.37
N TYR A 132 -14.49 1.24 -8.32
CA TYR A 132 -14.04 -0.16 -8.37
C TYR A 132 -12.51 -0.32 -8.21
N LEU A 133 -11.72 0.49 -8.92
CA LEU A 133 -10.26 0.42 -8.86
C LEU A 133 -9.70 0.85 -7.50
N LYS A 134 -10.26 1.91 -6.90
CA LYS A 134 -9.85 2.40 -5.57
C LYS A 134 -10.20 1.37 -4.48
N ILE A 135 -11.40 0.80 -4.55
CA ILE A 135 -11.87 -0.24 -3.63
C ILE A 135 -11.00 -1.49 -3.76
N SER A 136 -10.69 -1.91 -4.99
CA SER A 136 -9.82 -3.05 -5.25
C SER A 136 -8.41 -2.84 -4.71
N LEU A 137 -7.83 -1.64 -4.83
CA LEU A 137 -6.54 -1.31 -4.22
C LEU A 137 -6.58 -1.42 -2.70
N GLN A 138 -7.55 -0.81 -2.03
CA GLN A 138 -7.67 -0.91 -0.57
C GLN A 138 -7.89 -2.36 -0.12
N HIS A 139 -8.74 -3.10 -0.82
CA HIS A 139 -8.99 -4.50 -0.51
C HIS A 139 -7.72 -5.35 -0.66
N ALA A 140 -6.90 -5.12 -1.70
CA ALA A 140 -5.62 -5.79 -1.84
C ALA A 140 -4.69 -5.49 -0.65
N LEU A 141 -4.59 -4.24 -0.22
CA LEU A 141 -3.76 -3.85 0.94
C LEU A 141 -4.26 -4.50 2.24
N TYR A 142 -5.57 -4.57 2.44
CA TYR A 142 -6.18 -5.28 3.57
C TYR A 142 -5.82 -6.77 3.58
N LEU A 143 -5.95 -7.43 2.42
CA LEU A 143 -5.59 -8.85 2.28
C LEU A 143 -4.10 -9.08 2.56
N LEU A 144 -3.23 -8.19 2.11
CA LEU A 144 -1.79 -8.27 2.39
C LEU A 144 -1.47 -8.12 3.88
N HIS A 145 -2.14 -7.20 4.57
CA HIS A 145 -2.00 -7.02 6.01
C HIS A 145 -2.33 -8.30 6.79
N HIS A 146 -3.25 -9.12 6.26
CA HIS A 146 -3.67 -10.38 6.88
C HIS A 146 -2.96 -11.62 6.29
N GLY A 147 -1.88 -11.43 5.52
CA GLY A 147 -1.10 -12.54 4.95
C GLY A 147 -1.75 -13.26 3.76
N MET A 148 -2.88 -12.76 3.25
CA MET A 148 -3.65 -13.36 2.15
C MET A 148 -3.09 -12.97 0.77
N LEU A 149 -1.82 -13.31 0.51
CA LEU A 149 -1.07 -12.87 -0.68
C LEU A 149 -1.74 -13.29 -2.01
N ASN A 150 -2.23 -14.53 -2.09
CA ASN A 150 -2.83 -15.07 -3.30
C ASN A 150 -4.16 -14.36 -3.64
N ASP A 151 -4.96 -14.07 -2.62
CA ASP A 151 -6.22 -13.37 -2.79
C ASP A 151 -5.99 -11.91 -3.18
N ALA A 152 -5.00 -11.25 -2.57
CA ALA A 152 -4.60 -9.89 -2.96
C ALA A 152 -4.19 -9.83 -4.44
N LYS A 153 -3.39 -10.81 -4.89
CA LYS A 153 -2.97 -10.93 -6.30
C LYS A 153 -4.15 -11.20 -7.24
N ARG A 154 -5.09 -12.06 -6.86
CA ARG A 154 -6.31 -12.35 -7.63
C ARG A 154 -7.15 -11.08 -7.79
N ASN A 155 -7.44 -10.41 -6.69
CA ASN A 155 -8.19 -9.15 -6.65
C ASN A 155 -7.57 -8.05 -7.52
N LEU A 156 -6.24 -7.86 -7.48
CA LEU A 156 -5.57 -6.89 -8.37
C LEU A 156 -5.61 -7.30 -9.84
N SER A 157 -5.57 -8.59 -10.14
CA SER A 157 -5.63 -9.09 -11.52
C SER A 157 -7.01 -8.88 -12.14
N GLU A 158 -8.08 -9.08 -11.36
CA GLU A 158 -9.45 -8.75 -11.75
C GLU A 158 -9.58 -7.25 -12.02
N ALA A 159 -9.08 -6.42 -11.10
CA ALA A 159 -9.15 -4.97 -11.22
C ALA A 159 -8.39 -4.39 -12.42
N GLU A 160 -7.24 -4.97 -12.79
CA GLU A 160 -6.50 -4.56 -13.99
C GLU A 160 -7.32 -4.72 -15.27
N THR A 161 -8.17 -5.76 -15.34
CA THR A 161 -8.99 -6.04 -16.51
C THR A 161 -10.33 -5.30 -16.53
N TRP A 162 -10.61 -4.51 -15.48
CA TRP A 162 -11.88 -3.81 -15.35
C TRP A 162 -12.05 -2.69 -16.39
N ARG A 163 -13.04 -2.87 -17.28
CA ARG A 163 -13.30 -1.94 -18.39
C ARG A 163 -14.38 -0.89 -18.12
N HIS A 164 -15.16 -1.00 -17.05
CA HIS A 164 -16.24 -0.06 -16.77
C HIS A 164 -15.77 1.21 -16.04
N GLY A 165 -16.49 2.32 -16.26
CA GLY A 165 -16.21 3.65 -15.68
C GLY A 165 -15.75 4.67 -16.72
N GLU A 166 -15.69 5.94 -16.32
CA GLU A 166 -15.23 7.04 -17.20
C GLU A 166 -13.72 6.95 -17.45
N ASN A 167 -13.31 7.15 -18.70
CA ASN A 167 -11.90 7.19 -19.10
C ASN A 167 -11.30 8.57 -18.81
N THR A 168 -11.12 8.87 -17.53
CA THR A 168 -10.42 10.08 -17.07
C THR A 168 -8.92 9.81 -16.90
N SER A 169 -8.11 10.87 -16.88
CA SER A 169 -6.66 10.78 -16.56
C SER A 169 -6.41 10.10 -15.21
N SER A 170 -7.29 10.32 -14.23
CA SER A 170 -7.23 9.70 -12.90
C SER A 170 -7.36 8.16 -12.94
N ARG A 171 -8.10 7.62 -13.92
CA ARG A 171 -8.22 6.17 -14.13
C ARG A 171 -6.90 5.56 -14.60
N GLY A 172 -6.19 6.24 -15.50
CA GLY A 172 -4.87 5.81 -15.96
C GLY A 172 -3.87 5.68 -14.80
N ILE A 173 -3.88 6.64 -13.88
CA ILE A 173 -3.04 6.61 -12.67
C ILE A 173 -3.43 5.42 -11.77
N LEU A 174 -4.72 5.16 -11.56
CA LEU A 174 -5.18 4.03 -10.75
C LEU A 174 -4.81 2.67 -11.35
N ILE A 175 -4.89 2.52 -12.67
CA ILE A 175 -4.45 1.31 -13.37
C ILE A 175 -2.94 1.11 -13.18
N ASN A 176 -2.14 2.17 -13.36
CA ASN A 176 -0.70 2.11 -13.12
C ASN A 176 -0.39 1.69 -11.67
N LEU A 177 -1.13 2.20 -10.68
CA LEU A 177 -0.99 1.79 -9.29
C LEU A 177 -1.34 0.31 -9.08
N ILE A 178 -2.43 -0.18 -9.67
CA ILE A 178 -2.81 -1.60 -9.61
C ILE A 178 -1.69 -2.47 -10.19
N GLN A 179 -1.16 -2.10 -11.35
CA GLN A 179 -0.04 -2.80 -11.99
C GLN A 179 1.22 -2.74 -11.14
N ALA A 180 1.49 -1.61 -10.51
CA ALA A 180 2.61 -1.42 -9.59
C ALA A 180 2.53 -2.39 -8.40
N TYR A 181 1.42 -2.36 -7.66
CA TYR A 181 1.24 -3.23 -6.50
C TYR A 181 1.22 -4.70 -6.90
N LYS A 182 0.63 -5.06 -8.04
CA LYS A 182 0.70 -6.42 -8.58
C LYS A 182 2.14 -6.83 -8.89
N GLY A 183 2.94 -5.94 -9.48
CA GLY A 183 4.37 -6.14 -9.70
C GLY A 183 5.15 -6.33 -8.40
N LEU A 184 4.81 -5.58 -7.35
CA LEU A 184 5.43 -5.74 -6.03
C LEU A 184 5.11 -7.10 -5.39
N LEU A 185 3.90 -7.63 -5.56
CA LEU A 185 3.57 -8.99 -5.10
C LEU A 185 4.34 -10.07 -5.86
N GLN A 186 4.56 -9.84 -7.16
CA GLN A 186 5.39 -10.73 -7.98
C GLN A 186 6.85 -10.67 -7.52
N TYR A 187 7.37 -9.47 -7.24
CA TYR A 187 8.70 -9.29 -6.65
C TYR A 187 8.84 -9.98 -5.29
N TYR A 188 7.84 -9.86 -4.40
CA TYR A 188 7.84 -10.57 -3.12
C TYR A 188 7.93 -12.09 -3.31
N THR A 189 7.18 -12.63 -4.27
CA THR A 189 7.23 -14.05 -4.63
C THR A 189 8.63 -14.43 -5.14
N TRP A 190 9.22 -13.61 -6.02
CA TRP A 190 10.58 -13.80 -6.53
C TRP A 190 11.62 -13.74 -5.40
N SER A 191 11.50 -12.78 -4.49
CA SER A 191 12.43 -12.60 -3.36
C SER A 191 12.41 -13.80 -2.41
N LYS A 192 11.22 -14.36 -2.13
CA LYS A 192 11.09 -15.60 -1.37
C LYS A 192 11.82 -16.77 -2.03
N LYS A 193 11.63 -16.95 -3.34
CA LYS A 193 12.31 -18.01 -4.11
C LYS A 193 13.82 -17.79 -4.20
N LYS A 194 14.26 -16.54 -4.34
CA LYS A 194 15.68 -16.17 -4.27
C LYS A 194 16.29 -16.55 -2.92
N MET A 195 15.56 -16.32 -1.82
CA MET A 195 15.99 -16.73 -0.48
C MET A 195 16.08 -18.27 -0.36
N GLU A 196 15.09 -19.00 -0.89
CA GLU A 196 15.11 -20.46 -0.95
C GLU A 196 16.32 -20.97 -1.76
N LEU A 197 16.59 -20.38 -2.93
CA LEU A 197 17.74 -20.70 -3.76
C LEU A 197 19.07 -20.49 -3.03
N SER A 198 19.19 -19.45 -2.21
CA SER A 198 20.42 -19.17 -1.45
C SER A 198 20.72 -20.19 -0.35
N LYS A 199 19.75 -21.03 0.02
CA LYS A 199 19.92 -22.12 1.01
C LYS A 199 20.33 -23.45 0.38
N LEU A 200 20.21 -23.59 -0.94
CA LEU A 200 20.56 -24.80 -1.68
C LEU A 200 22.04 -24.80 -2.01
N ASP A 201 22.67 -25.98 -1.91
CA ASP A 201 23.99 -26.18 -2.50
C ASP A 201 23.86 -26.19 -4.03
N LYS A 202 24.88 -25.70 -4.73
CA LYS A 202 24.92 -25.69 -6.20
C LYS A 202 24.92 -27.10 -6.78
N ASP A 203 25.41 -28.06 -6.01
CA ASP A 203 25.46 -29.48 -6.38
C ASP A 203 24.16 -30.23 -6.03
N ASP A 204 23.20 -29.55 -5.38
CA ASP A 204 21.89 -30.12 -5.10
C ASP A 204 21.11 -30.32 -6.40
N TYR A 205 20.54 -31.51 -6.59
CA TYR A 205 19.68 -31.84 -7.71
C TYR A 205 18.52 -30.84 -7.88
N ALA A 206 18.02 -30.28 -6.77
CA ALA A 206 16.95 -29.28 -6.79
C ALA A 206 17.39 -27.88 -7.23
N TYR A 207 18.70 -27.55 -7.21
CA TYR A 207 19.21 -26.20 -7.48
C TYR A 207 18.80 -25.69 -8.86
N ASN A 208 19.00 -26.51 -9.90
CA ASN A 208 18.69 -26.11 -11.29
C ASN A 208 17.20 -25.85 -11.50
N ALA A 209 16.33 -26.63 -10.86
CA ALA A 209 14.88 -26.43 -10.93
C ALA A 209 14.46 -25.11 -10.27
N VAL A 210 14.99 -24.83 -9.07
CA VAL A 210 14.69 -23.58 -8.34
C VAL A 210 15.29 -22.36 -9.06
N ALA A 211 16.50 -22.47 -9.60
CA ALA A 211 17.15 -21.40 -10.37
C ALA A 211 16.34 -21.03 -11.63
N GLN A 212 15.86 -22.04 -12.37
CA GLN A 212 15.00 -21.81 -13.54
C GLN A 212 13.66 -21.16 -13.15
N ASP A 213 13.06 -21.58 -12.03
CA ASP A 213 11.81 -21.01 -11.54
C ASP A 213 11.98 -19.55 -11.07
N VAL A 214 13.08 -19.22 -10.39
CA VAL A 214 13.49 -17.85 -10.03
C VAL A 214 13.64 -16.99 -11.29
N PHE A 215 14.31 -17.52 -12.33
CA PHE A 215 14.47 -16.82 -13.61
C PHE A 215 13.14 -16.54 -14.32
N ASN A 216 12.27 -17.56 -14.43
CA ASN A 216 10.96 -17.44 -15.08
C ASN A 216 10.04 -16.43 -14.37
N HIS A 217 10.08 -16.38 -13.03
CA HIS A 217 9.33 -15.40 -12.23
C HIS A 217 9.90 -13.98 -12.35
N SER A 218 11.21 -13.85 -12.48
CA SER A 218 11.87 -12.56 -12.66
C SER A 218 11.43 -11.84 -13.94
N TRP A 219 11.45 -12.54 -15.08
CA TRP A 219 11.16 -11.92 -16.38
C TRP A 219 9.77 -11.24 -16.44
N LYS A 220 8.75 -11.88 -15.87
CA LYS A 220 7.38 -11.33 -15.85
C LYS A 220 7.26 -10.12 -14.90
N THR A 221 7.98 -10.16 -13.79
CA THR A 221 7.99 -9.11 -12.76
C THR A 221 8.74 -7.87 -13.25
N SER A 222 9.89 -8.07 -13.89
CA SER A 222 10.78 -7.02 -14.35
C SER A 222 10.13 -6.17 -15.45
N ALA A 223 9.42 -6.78 -16.40
CA ALA A 223 8.74 -6.07 -17.48
C ALA A 223 7.72 -5.04 -16.95
N ASN A 224 6.85 -5.45 -16.02
CA ASN A 224 5.80 -4.60 -15.46
C ASN A 224 6.38 -3.43 -14.66
N ILE A 225 7.35 -3.71 -13.77
CA ILE A 225 7.96 -2.66 -12.95
C ILE A 225 8.79 -1.70 -13.82
N SER A 226 9.51 -2.21 -14.83
CA SER A 226 10.32 -1.39 -15.75
C SER A 226 9.50 -0.38 -16.54
N ALA A 227 8.27 -0.73 -16.93
CA ALA A 227 7.36 0.17 -17.62
C ALA A 227 6.82 1.25 -16.66
N LEU A 228 6.47 0.85 -15.44
CA LEU A 228 5.93 1.75 -14.42
C LEU A 228 6.92 2.85 -14.01
N ILE A 229 8.17 2.49 -13.70
CA ILE A 229 9.15 3.44 -13.17
C ILE A 229 9.60 4.50 -14.18
N LYS A 230 9.21 4.36 -15.46
CA LYS A 230 9.40 5.37 -16.51
C LYS A 230 8.31 6.45 -16.49
N ILE A 231 7.21 6.21 -15.80
CA ILE A 231 6.10 7.16 -15.65
C ILE A 231 6.49 8.16 -14.55
N PRO A 232 6.43 9.48 -14.80
CA PRO A 232 6.71 10.49 -13.79
C PRO A 232 5.92 10.27 -12.49
N GLY A 233 6.61 10.17 -11.36
CA GLY A 233 6.00 9.95 -10.05
C GLY A 233 7.00 9.55 -8.96
N VAL A 234 6.51 9.44 -7.73
CA VAL A 234 7.32 8.92 -6.60
C VAL A 234 7.08 7.42 -6.46
N TRP A 235 8.02 6.61 -6.91
CA TRP A 235 7.94 5.15 -7.04
C TRP A 235 8.95 4.40 -6.17
N ASP A 236 9.34 4.97 -5.04
CA ASP A 236 10.43 4.48 -4.17
C ASP A 236 10.45 2.96 -3.94
N PRO A 237 9.35 2.29 -3.52
CA PRO A 237 9.37 0.85 -3.27
C PRO A 237 9.62 0.04 -4.55
N PHE A 238 9.07 0.50 -5.68
CA PHE A 238 9.16 -0.18 -6.98
C PHE A 238 10.54 -0.02 -7.60
N VAL A 239 11.14 1.18 -7.52
CA VAL A 239 12.51 1.44 -7.98
C VAL A 239 13.51 0.57 -7.22
N LYS A 240 13.41 0.50 -5.89
CA LYS A 240 14.28 -0.36 -5.08
C LYS A 240 14.16 -1.83 -5.46
N SER A 241 12.92 -2.31 -5.62
CA SER A 241 12.63 -3.70 -6.00
C SER A 241 13.24 -4.04 -7.36
N TYR A 242 13.11 -3.15 -8.34
CA TYR A 242 13.64 -3.36 -9.68
C TYR A 242 15.17 -3.32 -9.73
N VAL A 243 15.79 -2.36 -9.05
CA VAL A 243 17.25 -2.25 -8.95
C VAL A 243 17.86 -3.50 -8.32
N GLU A 244 17.25 -4.06 -7.27
CA GLU A 244 17.74 -5.30 -6.67
C GLU A 244 17.68 -6.48 -7.64
N MET A 245 16.61 -6.57 -8.44
CA MET A 245 16.51 -7.60 -9.48
C MET A 245 17.62 -7.44 -10.52
N LEU A 246 17.88 -6.22 -11.00
CA LEU A 246 18.96 -5.94 -11.95
C LEU A 246 20.34 -6.31 -11.36
N GLU A 247 20.61 -5.90 -10.12
CA GLU A 247 21.84 -6.25 -9.41
C GLU A 247 22.00 -7.77 -9.26
N PHE A 248 20.91 -8.50 -9.00
CA PHE A 248 20.93 -9.97 -8.90
C PHE A 248 21.29 -10.66 -10.21
N TYR A 249 20.80 -10.16 -11.34
CA TYR A 249 21.15 -10.70 -12.67
C TYR A 249 22.46 -10.15 -13.24
N GLY A 250 23.17 -9.30 -12.48
CA GLY A 250 24.44 -8.74 -12.89
C GLY A 250 24.34 -7.52 -13.81
N ASP A 251 23.14 -7.00 -14.07
CA ASP A 251 22.92 -5.80 -14.87
C ASP A 251 23.16 -4.53 -14.03
N ARG A 252 24.44 -4.24 -13.81
CA ARG A 252 24.88 -3.08 -13.02
C ARG A 252 24.64 -1.77 -13.76
N ASP A 253 24.80 -1.77 -15.08
CA ASP A 253 24.65 -0.57 -15.90
C ASP A 253 23.18 -0.14 -15.95
N GLY A 254 22.26 -1.10 -16.14
CA GLY A 254 20.82 -0.84 -16.03
C GLY A 254 20.40 -0.36 -14.65
N ALA A 255 20.95 -0.96 -13.58
CA ALA A 255 20.68 -0.51 -12.21
C ALA A 255 21.13 0.95 -11.98
N GLN A 256 22.31 1.31 -12.48
CA GLN A 256 22.83 2.66 -12.40
C GLN A 256 21.99 3.64 -13.23
N GLU A 257 21.59 3.26 -14.44
CA GLU A 257 20.75 4.07 -15.33
C GLU A 257 19.41 4.40 -14.67
N VAL A 258 18.72 3.38 -14.15
CA VAL A 258 17.44 3.55 -13.44
C VAL A 258 17.58 4.55 -12.29
N LEU A 259 18.58 4.38 -11.43
CA LEU A 259 18.80 5.26 -10.28
C LEU A 259 19.19 6.68 -10.68
N THR A 260 19.96 6.82 -11.77
CA THR A 260 20.38 8.12 -12.30
C THR A 260 19.19 8.89 -12.86
N ASN A 261 18.39 8.23 -13.71
CA ASN A 261 17.16 8.82 -14.27
C ASN A 261 16.19 9.19 -13.15
N TYR A 262 16.00 8.29 -12.17
CA TYR A 262 15.07 8.55 -11.07
C TYR A 262 15.51 9.72 -10.16
N ALA A 263 16.82 9.99 -10.05
CA ALA A 263 17.34 11.10 -9.27
C ALA A 263 17.38 12.44 -10.03
N TYR A 264 17.61 12.42 -11.34
CA TYR A 264 17.96 13.62 -12.10
C TYR A 264 17.04 13.97 -13.27
N ASP A 265 16.15 13.08 -13.72
CA ASP A 265 15.20 13.42 -14.78
C ASP A 265 14.19 14.45 -14.26
N GLU A 266 14.22 15.66 -14.86
CA GLU A 266 13.40 16.80 -14.47
C GLU A 266 11.89 16.57 -14.68
N LYS A 267 11.51 15.54 -15.43
CA LYS A 267 10.10 15.13 -15.56
C LYS A 267 9.55 14.56 -14.28
N PHE A 268 10.40 14.01 -13.40
CA PHE A 268 9.98 13.41 -12.14
C PHE A 268 9.84 14.47 -11.05
N PRO A 269 8.87 14.33 -10.13
CA PRO A 269 8.77 15.21 -8.98
C PRO A 269 10.02 15.11 -8.11
N SER A 270 10.38 16.22 -7.45
CA SER A 270 11.55 16.31 -6.59
C SER A 270 11.48 15.25 -5.48
N ASN A 271 12.37 14.25 -5.53
CA ASN A 271 12.44 13.18 -4.55
C ASN A 271 13.84 13.09 -3.91
N PRO A 272 13.99 13.45 -2.61
CA PRO A 272 15.26 13.29 -1.92
C PRO A 272 15.74 11.84 -1.81
N ASN A 273 14.80 10.89 -1.67
CA ASN A 273 15.13 9.48 -1.51
C ASN A 273 15.84 8.92 -2.75
N ALA A 274 15.46 9.36 -3.95
CA ALA A 274 16.10 8.96 -5.20
C ALA A 274 17.62 9.23 -5.18
N HIS A 275 18.05 10.36 -4.63
CA HIS A 275 19.45 10.72 -4.50
C HIS A 275 20.18 9.85 -3.46
N ILE A 276 19.49 9.48 -2.37
CA ILE A 276 20.02 8.56 -1.35
C ILE A 276 20.22 7.17 -1.95
N TYR A 277 19.29 6.69 -2.78
CA TYR A 277 19.41 5.39 -3.44
C TYR A 277 20.61 5.37 -4.39
N LEU A 278 20.77 6.40 -5.23
CA LEU A 278 21.92 6.54 -6.12
C LEU A 278 23.24 6.63 -5.35
N TYR A 279 23.28 7.41 -4.26
CA TYR A 279 24.46 7.49 -3.40
C TYR A 279 24.86 6.12 -2.84
N ASN A 280 23.90 5.38 -2.29
CA ASN A 280 24.15 4.06 -1.71
C ASN A 280 24.66 3.06 -2.76
N PHE A 281 24.10 3.10 -3.97
CA PHE A 281 24.59 2.29 -5.09
C PHE A 281 26.04 2.64 -5.43
N LEU A 282 26.36 3.93 -5.63
CA LEU A 282 27.72 4.40 -5.94
C LEU A 282 28.73 4.04 -4.84
N LYS A 283 28.31 4.10 -3.58
CA LYS A 283 29.13 3.70 -2.43
C LYS A 283 29.49 2.21 -2.50
N ARG A 284 28.53 1.33 -2.83
CA ARG A 284 28.79 -0.11 -3.02
C ARG A 284 29.73 -0.38 -4.20
N GLN A 285 29.62 0.40 -5.27
CA GLN A 285 30.50 0.31 -6.44
C GLN A 285 31.88 0.98 -6.24
N LYS A 286 32.19 1.50 -5.05
CA LYS A 286 33.45 2.21 -4.74
C LYS A 286 33.73 3.37 -5.70
N ALA A 287 32.69 4.11 -6.09
CA ALA A 287 32.82 5.27 -6.97
C ALA A 287 33.69 6.38 -6.33
N PRO A 288 34.27 7.29 -7.13
CA PRO A 288 35.06 8.40 -6.61
C PRO A 288 34.30 9.27 -5.61
N ARG A 289 34.98 9.71 -4.54
CA ARG A 289 34.39 10.55 -3.48
C ARG A 289 33.75 11.83 -4.02
N SER A 290 34.34 12.43 -5.06
CA SER A 290 33.79 13.62 -5.73
C SER A 290 32.39 13.37 -6.30
N LYS A 291 32.18 12.23 -6.97
CA LYS A 291 30.87 11.81 -7.54
C LYS A 291 29.84 11.52 -6.44
N MET A 292 30.26 10.94 -5.31
CA MET A 292 29.36 10.72 -4.18
C MET A 292 28.93 12.02 -3.49
N ILE A 293 29.85 12.97 -3.33
CA ILE A 293 29.56 14.27 -2.73
C ILE A 293 28.61 15.10 -3.62
N SER A 294 28.77 15.04 -4.95
CA SER A 294 27.88 15.78 -5.85
C SER A 294 26.43 15.31 -5.74
N VAL A 295 26.20 13.99 -5.67
CA VAL A 295 24.85 13.41 -5.49
C VAL A 295 24.21 13.90 -4.19
N LEU A 296 24.94 13.93 -3.07
CA LEU A 296 24.42 14.40 -1.78
C LEU A 296 24.10 15.91 -1.78
N LYS A 297 24.92 16.72 -2.46
CA LYS A 297 24.65 18.16 -2.61
C LYS A 297 23.34 18.39 -3.37
N MET A 298 23.11 17.64 -4.45
CA MET A 298 21.86 17.70 -5.22
C MET A 298 20.66 17.21 -4.40
N GLY A 299 20.82 16.12 -3.64
CA GLY A 299 19.77 15.62 -2.73
C GLY A 299 19.37 16.64 -1.67
N SER A 300 20.34 17.40 -1.13
CA SER A 300 20.07 18.48 -0.17
C SER A 300 19.27 19.63 -0.79
N SER A 301 19.46 19.91 -2.08
CA SER A 301 18.64 20.87 -2.83
C SER A 301 17.24 20.32 -3.13
N SER A 302 17.12 19.03 -3.43
CA SER A 302 15.84 18.33 -3.60
C SER A 302 14.99 18.38 -2.32
N CYS A 303 15.60 18.18 -1.14
CA CYS A 303 14.92 18.35 0.15
C CYS A 303 14.31 19.74 0.33
N ARG A 304 15.00 20.79 -0.13
CA ARG A 304 14.51 22.16 -0.03
C ARG A 304 13.33 22.40 -0.98
N LYS A 305 13.39 21.87 -2.20
CA LYS A 305 12.28 21.94 -3.16
C LYS A 305 11.05 21.18 -2.68
N ALA A 306 11.23 19.98 -2.13
CA ALA A 306 10.13 19.16 -1.61
C ALA A 306 9.43 19.76 -0.36
N ARG A 307 10.09 20.67 0.37
CA ARG A 307 9.51 21.39 1.52
C ARG A 307 8.90 22.74 1.18
N ALA A 308 9.13 23.26 -0.03
CA ALA A 308 8.49 24.51 -0.43
C ALA A 308 6.97 24.27 -0.52
N PRO A 309 6.13 25.16 0.04
CA PRO A 309 4.69 25.03 -0.13
C PRO A 309 4.39 25.17 -1.62
N THR A 310 4.05 24.06 -2.27
CA THR A 310 3.49 24.08 -3.62
C THR A 310 2.08 24.65 -3.50
N ASP A 311 1.81 25.72 -4.24
CA ASP A 311 0.47 26.29 -4.38
C ASP A 311 -0.56 25.17 -4.57
N SER A 312 -1.62 25.27 -3.78
CA SER A 312 -2.71 24.33 -3.66
C SER A 312 -3.52 24.24 -4.95
N THR A 313 -3.08 23.42 -5.89
CA THR A 313 -3.88 22.94 -7.01
C THR A 313 -3.22 21.69 -7.59
N LEU A 314 -3.59 20.52 -7.06
CA LEU A 314 -3.63 19.20 -7.72
C LEU A 314 -3.63 18.10 -6.64
N TRP A 315 -4.80 17.87 -6.06
CA TRP A 315 -5.23 16.59 -5.50
C TRP A 315 -6.66 16.33 -5.96
#